data_AF-A0A1T1B6B7-F1
#
_entry.id   AF-A0A1T1B6B7-F1
#
_cell.length_a   1.000
_cell.length_b   1.000
_cell.length_c   1.000
_cell.angle_alpha   90.00
_cell.angle_beta   90.00
_cell.angle_gamma   90.00
#
_symmetry.space_group_name_H-M   'P 1'
#
loop_
_entity.id
_entity.type
_entity.pdbx_description
1 polymer ?
#
loop_
_entity_poly.entity_id
_entity_poly.type
_entity_poly.pdbx_seq_one_letter_code
_entity_poly.pdbx_strand_id
1 'polypeptide(L)' 'MPHRKASIPKYVDEIPEALATRDQLKDQGLQPGSDRPVALVELNTPNRQTLTGLFERAAAVPLDQANSA' A
#
# COMPACT_ATOMS: atom_id res chain seq x y z
N MET A 1 -19.39 -24.34 4.22
CA MET A 1 -19.15 -23.18 3.33
C MET A 1 -17.64 -22.99 3.19
N PRO A 2 -17.04 -23.10 2.00
CA PRO A 2 -15.62 -22.81 1.87
C PRO A 2 -15.42 -21.31 2.07
N HIS A 3 -14.72 -20.93 3.15
CA HIS A 3 -14.18 -19.58 3.30
C HIS A 3 -13.18 -19.36 2.17
N ARG A 4 -13.63 -18.84 1.02
CA ARG A 4 -12.74 -18.30 0.00
C ARG A 4 -11.98 -17.16 0.67
N LYS A 5 -10.78 -17.47 1.18
CA LYS A 5 -9.79 -16.47 1.56
C LYS A 5 -9.63 -15.59 0.32
N ALA A 6 -10.10 -14.35 0.39
CA ALA A 6 -9.99 -13.43 -0.71
C ALA A 6 -8.50 -13.36 -1.08
N SER A 7 -8.15 -13.82 -2.28
CA SER A 7 -6.79 -13.78 -2.77
C SER A 7 -6.45 -12.31 -2.99
N ILE A 8 -5.64 -11.74 -2.10
CA ILE A 8 -5.11 -10.39 -2.28
C ILE A 8 -4.19 -10.44 -3.51
N PRO A 9 -4.44 -9.61 -4.55
CA PRO A 9 -3.58 -9.59 -5.73
C PRO A 9 -2.16 -9.19 -5.36
N LYS A 10 -1.17 -9.85 -5.98
CA LYS A 10 0.26 -9.57 -5.80
C LYS A 10 0.85 -9.05 -7.11
N TYR A 11 1.55 -7.93 -7.04
CA TYR A 11 2.33 -7.34 -8.11
C TYR A 11 3.83 -7.56 -7.86
N VAL A 12 4.63 -7.55 -8.91
CA VAL A 12 6.09 -7.76 -8.83
C VAL A 12 6.77 -6.64 -9.59
N ASP A 13 7.65 -5.90 -8.92
CA ASP A 13 8.46 -4.78 -9.46
C ASP A 13 7.68 -3.60 -10.08
N GLU A 14 6.36 -3.71 -10.17
CA GLU A 14 5.46 -2.70 -10.72
C GLU A 14 4.37 -2.35 -9.70
N ILE A 15 4.12 -1.05 -9.54
CA ILE A 15 3.06 -0.53 -8.67
C ILE A 15 2.03 0.15 -9.57
N PRO A 16 0.79 -0.37 -9.65
CA PRO A 16 -0.26 0.24 -10.45
C PRO A 16 -0.54 1.69 -10.03
N GLU A 17 -0.87 2.57 -10.98
CA GLU A 17 -1.12 4.00 -10.70
C GLU A 17 -2.26 4.23 -9.68
N ALA A 18 -3.29 3.38 -9.71
CA ALA A 18 -4.41 3.44 -8.75
C ALA A 18 -4.00 3.07 -7.32
N LEU A 19 -2.84 2.43 -7.16
CA LEU A 19 -2.32 1.94 -5.90
C LEU A 19 -1.03 2.69 -5.51
N ALA A 20 -0.71 2.64 -4.23
CA ALA A 20 0.52 3.19 -3.69
C ALA A 20 0.97 2.39 -2.46
N THR A 21 2.27 2.34 -2.24
CA THR A 21 2.80 1.90 -0.95
C THR A 21 2.52 2.97 0.10
N ARG A 22 2.53 2.57 1.37
CA ARG A 22 2.38 3.51 2.49
C ARG A 22 3.44 4.62 2.46
N ASP A 23 4.68 4.31 2.08
CA ASP A 23 5.75 5.30 1.93
C ASP A 23 5.43 6.31 0.82
N GLN A 24 4.98 5.85 -0.36
CA GLN A 24 4.58 6.76 -1.45
C GLN A 24 3.41 7.68 -1.07
N LEU A 25 2.44 7.18 -0.30
CA LEU A 25 1.36 8.01 0.23
C LEU A 25 1.93 9.04 1.22
N LYS A 26 2.80 8.61 2.13
CA LYS A 26 3.43 9.48 3.12
C LYS A 26 4.26 10.60 2.49
N ASP A 27 5.00 10.30 1.43
CA ASP A 27 5.76 11.29 0.65
C ASP A 27 4.86 12.35 -0.01
N GLN A 28 3.59 11.98 -0.28
CA GLN A 28 2.56 12.89 -0.78
C GLN A 28 1.76 13.59 0.35
N GLY A 29 2.14 13.40 1.62
CA GLY A 29 1.38 13.92 2.76
C GLY A 29 0.04 13.21 2.97
N LEU A 30 -0.08 11.96 2.52
CA LEU A 30 -1.26 11.10 2.63
C LEU A 30 -0.97 9.88 3.51
N GLN A 31 -2.02 9.26 4.01
CA GLN A 31 -1.99 7.96 4.68
C GLN A 31 -3.08 7.06 4.10
N PRO A 32 -2.89 5.73 4.13
CA PRO A 32 -3.94 4.82 3.69
C PRO A 32 -5.18 4.99 4.57
N GLY A 33 -6.37 5.07 3.97
CA GLY A 33 -7.64 5.14 4.72
C GLY A 33 -8.01 3.86 5.48
N SER A 34 -7.19 2.82 5.38
CA SER A 34 -7.36 1.52 6.05
C SER A 34 -5.99 0.89 6.32
N ASP A 35 -5.84 0.21 7.45
CA ASP A 35 -4.64 -0.58 7.76
C ASP A 35 -4.53 -1.85 6.92
N ARG A 36 -5.59 -2.25 6.22
CA ARG A 36 -5.58 -3.45 5.39
C ARG A 36 -5.15 -3.10 3.96
N PRO A 37 -4.03 -3.68 3.47
CA PRO A 37 -3.64 -3.49 2.08
C PRO A 37 -4.62 -4.22 1.15
N VAL A 38 -4.93 -3.59 0.02
CA VAL A 38 -5.80 -4.15 -1.02
C VAL A 38 -5.04 -5.03 -2.00
N ALA A 39 -3.72 -4.84 -2.09
CA ALA A 39 -2.80 -5.64 -2.88
C ALA A 39 -1.44 -5.74 -2.18
N LEU A 40 -0.58 -6.63 -2.64
CA LEU A 40 0.82 -6.69 -2.22
C LEU A 40 1.71 -6.39 -3.41
N VAL A 41 2.86 -5.76 -3.17
CA VAL A 41 3.92 -5.62 -4.16
C VAL A 41 5.21 -6.24 -3.63
N GLU A 42 5.83 -7.06 -4.45
CA GLU A 42 7.17 -7.59 -4.21
C GLU A 42 8.16 -6.74 -5.00
N LEU A 43 9.01 -6.00 -4.31
CA LEU A 43 10.05 -5.16 -4.88
C LEU A 43 11.39 -5.90 -4.78
N ASN A 44 11.94 -6.29 -5.93
CA ASN A 44 13.21 -6.95 -6.06
C ASN A 44 14.28 -5.92 -6.40
N THR A 45 14.96 -5.43 -5.37
CA THR A 45 16.20 -4.67 -5.55
C THR A 45 17.38 -5.63 -5.69
N PRO A 46 18.50 -5.23 -6.33
CA PRO A 46 19.65 -6.12 -6.57
C PRO A 46 20.20 -6.82 -5.32
N ASN A 47 20.00 -6.20 -4.15
CA ASN A 47 20.49 -6.72 -2.87
C ASN A 47 19.37 -7.17 -1.90
N ARG A 48 18.09 -6.96 -2.24
CA ARG A 48 16.99 -7.26 -1.31
C ARG A 48 15.64 -7.42 -2.02
N GLN A 49 14.90 -8.46 -1.62
CA GLN A 49 13.48 -8.62 -1.94
C GLN A 49 12.65 -8.09 -0.77
N THR A 50 11.71 -7.20 -1.03
CA THR A 50 10.83 -6.61 -0.01
C THR A 50 9.38 -6.75 -0.43
N LEU A 51 8.58 -7.42 0.39
CA LEU A 51 7.14 -7.51 0.20
C LEU A 51 6.45 -6.38 0.99
N THR A 52 5.74 -5.52 0.27
CA THR A 52 5.09 -4.32 0.82
C THR A 52 3.59 -4.32 0.49
N GLY A 53 2.78 -3.81 1.40
CA GLY A 53 1.35 -3.60 1.17
C GLY A 53 1.08 -2.41 0.25
N LEU A 54 0.16 -2.59 -0.69
CA LEU A 54 -0.40 -1.56 -1.54
C LEU A 54 -1.78 -1.15 -1.05
N PHE A 55 -2.04 0.14 -1.11
CA PHE A 55 -3.28 0.79 -0.69
C PHE A 55 -3.84 1.62 -1.83
N GLU A 56 -5.16 1.79 -1.88
CA GLU A 56 -5.80 2.60 -2.90
C GLU A 56 -5.48 4.08 -2.68
N ARG A 57 -4.99 4.76 -3.72
CA ARG A 57 -4.77 6.21 -3.66
C ARG A 57 -6.08 6.98 -3.47
N ALA A 58 -7.15 6.50 -4.09
CA ALA A 58 -8.48 7.12 -3.98
C ALA A 58 -9.07 7.03 -2.55
N ALA A 59 -8.67 6.00 -1.78
CA ALA A 59 -9.05 5.85 -0.38
C ALA A 59 -8.01 6.45 0.58
N ALA A 60 -6.90 6.99 0.06
CA ALA A 60 -5.91 7.66 0.89
C ALA A 60 -6.51 8.96 1.43
N VAL A 61 -6.29 9.18 2.72
CA VAL A 61 -6.72 10.40 3.41
C VAL A 61 -5.49 11.26 3.69
N PRO A 62 -5.64 12.58 3.87
CA PRO A 62 -4.54 13.41 4.34
C PRO A 62 -3.89 12.80 5.58
N LEU A 63 -2.56 12.83 5.63
CA LEU A 63 -1.78 12.55 6.83
C LEU A 63 -2.08 13.69 7.81
N ASP A 64 -3.25 13.63 8.42
CA ASP A 64 -3.78 14.64 9.33
C ASP A 64 -2.70 14.96 10.36
N GLN A 65 -2.50 16.26 10.60
CA GLN A 65 -1.44 16.84 11.43
C GLN A 65 -1.50 16.35 12.89
N ALA A 66 -1.17 15.10 13.16
CA ALA A 66 -0.94 14.58 14.52
C ALA A 66 0.45 15.01 15.05
N ASN A 67 0.92 16.20 14.66
CA ASN A 67 2.04 16.87 15.30
C ASN A 67 1.89 18.39 15.16
N SER A 68 0.86 18.93 15.79
CA SER A 68 0.77 20.34 16.17
C SER A 68 0.36 20.40 17.64
N ALA A 69 1.23 19.94 18.53
CA ALA A 69 1.20 20.22 19.96
C ALA A 69 2.61 20.12 20.53
#